data_AF-A0A4Q7ZSS8-F1
#
_entry.id   AF-A0A4Q7ZSS8-F1
#
_cell.length_a   1.000
_cell.length_b   1.000
_cell.length_c   1.000
_cell.angle_alpha   90.00
_cell.angle_beta   90.00
_cell.angle_gamma   90.00
#
_symmetry.space_group_name_H-M   'P 1'
#
loop_
_entity.id
_entity.type
_entity.pdbx_description
1 polymer ?
#
loop_
_entity_poly.entity_id
_entity_poly.type
_entity_poly.pdbx_seq_one_letter_code
_entity_poly.pdbx_strand_id
1 'polypeptide(L)'
;MSTVVDDRSATMHRSDLIPVRHGDRELGAYHLASEKITFVPAVDVTRIAMASITAATVTAVAVATAAAVRRRPAIGAVTMGPGGWVSLKGTGLPPLRDGGHRPWWARLLRAHRLVARC
;
A
#
# COMPACT_ATOMS: atom_id res chain seq x y z
N MET A 1 25.16 45.32 -15.26
CA MET A 1 25.50 44.40 -14.16
C MET A 1 25.72 43.05 -14.80
N SER A 2 26.99 42.73 -15.06
CA SER A 2 27.43 41.70 -16.00
C SER A 2 27.47 40.33 -15.34
N THR A 3 26.77 39.35 -15.90
CA THR A 3 27.00 37.93 -15.57
C THR A 3 27.99 37.36 -16.56
N VAL A 4 29.22 37.19 -16.08
CA VAL A 4 30.29 36.42 -16.71
C VAL A 4 29.79 34.99 -16.90
N VAL A 5 29.65 34.56 -18.15
CA VAL A 5 29.43 33.16 -18.51
C VAL A 5 30.81 32.53 -18.58
N ASP A 6 31.09 31.63 -17.65
CA ASP A 6 32.34 30.88 -17.53
C ASP A 6 32.46 29.89 -18.70
N ASP A 7 33.47 30.10 -19.54
CA ASP A 7 33.78 29.35 -20.76
C ASP A 7 34.66 28.14 -20.43
N ARG A 8 34.11 27.19 -19.66
CA ARG A 8 34.79 25.93 -19.32
C ARG A 8 33.82 24.76 -19.30
N SER A 9 33.38 24.33 -20.48
CA SER A 9 32.88 22.97 -20.68
C SER A 9 33.07 22.55 -22.13
N ALA A 10 34.09 21.73 -22.31
CA ALA A 10 34.51 21.09 -23.54
C ALA A 10 33.36 20.37 -24.27
N THR A 11 33.38 20.46 -25.61
CA THR A 11 32.88 19.45 -26.57
C THR A 11 31.73 18.57 -26.08
N MET A 12 30.57 19.18 -25.85
CA MET A 12 29.31 18.51 -25.62
C MET A 12 28.42 18.95 -26.78
N HIS A 13 27.91 18.00 -27.59
CA HIS A 13 26.92 18.30 -28.62
C HIS A 13 25.91 19.28 -28.02
N ARG A 14 25.78 20.48 -28.60
CA ARG A 14 24.91 21.54 -28.10
C ARG A 14 23.46 21.11 -28.30
N SER A 15 23.01 20.20 -27.45
CA SER A 15 21.63 19.77 -27.35
C SER A 15 20.86 20.90 -26.69
N ASP A 16 20.04 21.57 -27.49
CA ASP A 16 19.22 22.67 -27.00
C ASP A 16 18.04 22.07 -26.23
N LEU A 17 17.89 22.48 -24.97
CA LEU A 17 16.83 22.02 -24.07
C LEU A 17 15.88 23.19 -23.84
N ILE A 18 14.66 23.07 -24.35
CA ILE A 18 13.61 24.09 -24.14
C ILE A 18 12.69 23.61 -23.02
N PRO A 19 12.72 24.23 -21.83
CA PRO A 19 11.87 23.83 -20.72
C PRO A 19 10.40 24.16 -21.01
N VAL A 20 9.51 23.23 -20.65
CA VAL A 20 8.05 23.37 -20.70
C VAL A 20 7.52 23.44 -19.28
N ARG A 21 6.92 24.57 -18.92
CA ARG A 21 6.34 24.82 -17.59
C ARG A 21 4.85 25.11 -17.72
N HIS A 22 4.09 24.76 -16.69
CA HIS A 22 2.71 25.18 -16.51
C HIS A 22 2.57 25.84 -15.13
N GLY A 23 2.46 27.17 -15.13
CA GLY A 23 2.64 27.96 -13.91
C GLY A 23 4.04 27.76 -13.34
N ASP A 24 4.12 27.43 -12.06
CA ASP A 24 5.40 27.16 -11.37
C ASP A 24 5.91 25.72 -11.54
N ARG A 25 5.08 24.83 -12.11
CA ARG A 25 5.43 23.42 -12.27
C ARG A 25 6.16 23.18 -13.58
N GLU A 26 7.36 22.61 -13.51
CA GLU A 26 8.06 22.07 -14.67
C GLU A 26 7.44 20.75 -15.11
N LEU A 27 7.06 20.66 -16.38
CA LEU A 27 6.46 19.46 -16.98
C LEU A 27 7.51 18.60 -17.70
N GLY A 28 8.57 19.22 -18.20
CA GLY A 28 9.63 18.57 -18.95
C GLY A 28 10.41 19.56 -19.81
N ALA A 29 11.21 19.05 -20.72
CA ALA A 29 11.93 19.84 -21.71
C ALA A 29 11.84 19.19 -23.09
N TYR A 30 11.75 19.99 -24.14
CA TYR A 30 12.02 19.51 -25.49
C TYR A 30 13.53 19.49 -25.72
N HIS A 31 14.05 18.32 -26.03
CA HIS A 31 15.41 18.11 -26.49
C HIS A 31 15.43 18.24 -28.01
N LEU A 32 16.09 19.29 -28.51
CA LEU A 32 16.38 19.46 -29.92
C LEU A 32 17.73 18.83 -30.22
N ALA A 33 17.69 17.64 -30.79
CA ALA A 33 18.81 17.10 -31.54
C ALA A 33 18.70 17.56 -32.99
N SER A 34 19.82 17.63 -33.71
CA SER A 34 19.93 18.20 -35.06
C SER A 34 18.89 17.70 -36.09
N GLU A 35 18.30 16.52 -35.86
CA GLU A 35 17.31 15.91 -36.75
C GLU A 35 16.01 15.50 -36.04
N LYS A 36 15.93 15.65 -34.71
CA LYS A 36 14.82 15.10 -33.93
C LYS A 36 14.52 15.94 -32.69
N ILE A 37 13.25 16.31 -32.56
CA ILE A 37 12.72 16.93 -31.35
C ILE A 37 12.11 15.82 -30.49
N THR A 38 12.62 15.64 -29.27
CA THR A 38 12.11 14.64 -28.32
C THR A 38 11.67 15.32 -27.03
N PHE A 39 10.46 15.04 -26.57
CA PHE A 39 10.01 15.51 -25.26
C PHE A 39 10.59 14.64 -24.14
N VAL A 40 11.21 15.26 -23.15
CA VAL A 40 11.77 14.63 -21.95
C VAL A 40 10.96 15.10 -20.75
N PRO A 41 10.14 14.25 -20.12
CA PRO A 41 9.33 14.65 -18.98
C PRO A 41 10.18 14.96 -17.75
N ALA A 42 9.75 15.95 -16.97
CA ALA A 42 10.35 16.26 -15.67
C ALA A 42 9.86 15.23 -14.65
N VAL A 43 10.65 14.19 -14.45
CA VAL A 43 10.36 13.12 -13.49
C VAL A 43 11.13 13.38 -12.20
N ASP A 44 10.40 13.68 -11.12
CA ASP A 44 10.97 13.76 -9.78
C ASP A 44 11.17 12.34 -9.22
N VAL A 45 12.37 11.81 -9.44
CA VAL A 45 12.76 10.45 -8.99
C VAL A 45 12.69 10.34 -7.48
N THR A 46 13.04 11.40 -6.75
CA THR A 46 12.98 11.44 -5.29
C THR A 46 11.55 11.28 -4.80
N ARG A 47 10.60 12.00 -5.43
CA ARG A 47 9.18 11.89 -5.11
C ARG A 47 8.64 10.51 -5.42
N ILE A 48 9.03 9.90 -6.54
CA ILE A 48 8.62 8.52 -6.89
C ILE A 48 9.17 7.53 -5.86
N ALA A 49 10.45 7.64 -5.49
CA ALA A 49 11.07 6.78 -4.50
C ALA A 49 10.41 6.92 -3.13
N MET A 50 10.13 8.14 -2.69
CA MET A 50 9.42 8.39 -1.42
C MET A 50 8.00 7.83 -1.45
N ALA A 51 7.27 8.01 -2.57
CA ALA A 51 5.94 7.47 -2.73
C ALA A 51 5.93 5.93 -2.70
N SER A 52 6.90 5.29 -3.35
CA SER A 52 6.99 3.82 -3.37
C SER A 52 7.36 3.26 -2.00
N ILE A 53 8.31 3.87 -1.27
CA ILE A 53 8.65 3.50 0.11
C ILE A 53 7.43 3.64 1.02
N THR A 54 6.69 4.73 0.88
CA THR A 54 5.47 4.98 1.67
C THR A 54 4.40 3.93 1.37
N ALA A 55 4.17 3.61 0.10
CA ALA A 55 3.20 2.57 -0.28
C ALA A 55 3.61 1.18 0.27
N ALA A 56 4.89 0.83 0.16
CA ALA A 56 5.41 -0.44 0.66
C ALA A 56 5.26 -0.57 2.19
N THR A 57 5.63 0.48 2.93
CA THR A 57 5.52 0.50 4.39
C THR A 57 4.06 0.38 4.86
N VAL A 58 3.14 1.14 4.26
CA VAL A 58 1.70 1.05 4.58
C VAL A 58 1.17 -0.36 4.30
N THR A 59 1.55 -0.96 3.17
CA THR A 59 1.11 -2.30 2.80
C THR A 59 1.64 -3.35 3.79
N ALA A 60 2.91 -3.25 4.17
CA ALA A 60 3.52 -4.16 5.14
C ALA A 60 2.82 -4.10 6.50
N VAL A 61 2.52 -2.89 6.99
CA VAL A 61 1.78 -2.70 8.25
C VAL A 61 0.36 -3.26 8.15
N ALA A 62 -0.34 -3.05 7.03
CA ALA A 62 -1.68 -3.60 6.80
C ALA A 62 -1.67 -5.13 6.80
N VAL A 63 -0.69 -5.77 6.15
CA VAL A 63 -0.55 -7.22 6.13
C VAL A 63 -0.21 -7.77 7.51
N ALA A 64 0.73 -7.14 8.22
CA ALA A 64 1.13 -7.55 9.56
C ALA A 64 -0.04 -7.45 10.56
N THR A 65 -0.81 -6.36 10.50
CA THR A 65 -2.01 -6.18 11.33
C THR A 65 -3.11 -7.17 10.98
N ALA A 66 -3.37 -7.40 9.70
CA ALA A 66 -4.32 -8.42 9.26
C ALA A 66 -3.92 -9.81 9.76
N ALA A 67 -2.64 -10.17 9.67
CA ALA A 67 -2.13 -11.44 10.19
C ALA A 67 -2.24 -11.54 11.72
N ALA A 68 -1.90 -10.46 12.45
CA ALA A 68 -1.99 -10.42 13.91
C ALA A 68 -3.43 -10.51 14.43
N VAL A 69 -4.39 -9.93 13.71
CA VAL A 69 -5.82 -9.96 14.08
C VAL A 69 -6.54 -11.20 13.55
N ARG A 70 -5.95 -11.92 12.59
CA ARG A 70 -6.53 -13.14 12.02
C ARG A 70 -6.70 -14.20 13.12
N ARG A 71 -7.96 -14.46 13.47
CA ARG A 71 -8.28 -15.56 14.39
C ARG A 71 -7.97 -16.89 13.73
N ARG A 72 -7.28 -17.78 14.46
CA ARG A 72 -7.11 -19.16 14.03
C ARG A 72 -8.49 -19.82 13.92
N PRO A 73 -8.74 -20.62 12.86
CA PRO A 73 -9.98 -21.39 12.77
C PRO A 73 -10.08 -22.32 13.99
N ALA A 74 -11.26 -22.35 14.62
CA ALA A 74 -11.49 -23.15 15.83
C ALA A 74 -11.61 -24.66 15.54
N ILE A 75 -11.77 -25.03 14.27
CA ILE A 75 -11.95 -26.39 13.79
C ILE A 75 -10.95 -26.59 12.65
N GLY A 76 -10.06 -27.57 12.79
CA GLY A 76 -8.99 -27.83 11.82
C GLY A 76 -9.48 -28.60 10.59
N ALA A 77 -10.07 -29.77 10.81
CA ALA A 77 -10.61 -30.62 9.75
C ALA A 77 -11.94 -31.25 10.17
N VAL A 78 -12.91 -31.21 9.26
CA VAL A 78 -14.19 -31.89 9.38
C VAL A 78 -14.15 -33.07 8.42
N THR A 79 -14.16 -34.29 8.94
CA THR A 79 -14.21 -35.51 8.10
C THR A 79 -15.51 -36.25 8.35
N MET A 80 -16.21 -36.61 7.28
CA MET A 80 -17.42 -37.42 7.35
C MET A 80 -17.07 -38.89 7.12
N GLY A 81 -17.48 -39.75 8.04
CA GLY A 81 -17.34 -41.19 7.88
C GLY A 81 -18.42 -41.79 6.97
N PRO A 82 -18.22 -42.99 6.41
CA PRO A 82 -19.14 -43.66 5.48
C PRO A 82 -20.51 -44.09 6.06
N GLY A 83 -20.87 -43.60 7.26
CA GLY A 83 -22.18 -43.81 7.91
C GLY A 83 -22.81 -42.51 8.43
N GLY A 84 -22.34 -41.34 8.00
CA GLY A 84 -22.93 -40.03 8.36
C GLY A 84 -22.39 -39.38 9.63
N TRP A 85 -21.44 -40.01 10.34
CA TRP A 85 -20.80 -39.42 11.51
C TRP A 85 -19.77 -38.35 11.10
N VAL A 86 -19.70 -37.26 11.86
CA VAL A 86 -18.75 -36.16 11.66
C VAL A 86 -17.65 -36.25 12.74
N SER A 87 -16.40 -36.42 12.32
CA SER A 87 -15.24 -36.30 13.20
C SER A 87 -14.63 -34.92 13.06
N LEU A 88 -14.47 -34.22 14.18
CA LEU A 88 -13.81 -32.92 14.27
C LEU A 88 -12.40 -33.13 14.84
N LYS A 89 -11.36 -32.84 14.07
CA LYS A 89 -9.97 -32.88 14.55
C LYS A 89 -9.42 -31.47 14.78
N GLY A 90 -8.64 -31.33 15.86
CA GLY A 90 -8.00 -30.06 16.23
C GLY A 90 -8.93 -29.05 16.92
N THR A 91 -10.04 -29.50 17.51
CA THR A 91 -10.93 -28.63 18.27
C THR A 91 -10.32 -28.32 19.62
N GLY A 92 -9.86 -27.08 19.81
CA GLY A 92 -9.73 -26.56 21.17
C GLY A 92 -11.13 -26.52 21.79
N LEU A 93 -11.29 -26.99 23.03
CA LEU A 93 -12.56 -26.81 23.75
C LEU A 93 -12.92 -25.32 23.68
N PRO A 94 -14.09 -24.94 23.14
CA PRO A 94 -14.49 -23.55 23.16
C PRO A 94 -14.51 -23.12 24.63
N PRO A 95 -13.76 -22.07 25.02
CA PRO A 95 -13.87 -21.57 26.38
C PRO A 95 -15.33 -21.19 26.58
N LEU A 96 -15.97 -21.80 27.59
CA LEU A 96 -17.26 -21.36 28.12
C LEU A 96 -17.04 -19.91 28.57
N ARG A 97 -17.30 -18.97 27.65
CA ARG A 97 -17.00 -17.56 27.85
C ARG A 97 -18.06 -16.96 28.74
N ASP A 98 -17.81 -17.03 30.05
CA ASP A 98 -18.38 -16.06 30.96
C ASP A 98 -17.69 -14.70 30.72
N GLY A 99 -18.50 -13.70 30.35
CA GLY A 99 -18.23 -12.30 30.73
C GLY A 99 -17.20 -11.47 29.95
N GLY A 100 -16.70 -11.87 28.78
CA GLY A 100 -15.78 -11.01 28.01
C GLY A 100 -16.37 -9.64 27.61
N HIS A 101 -15.68 -8.55 27.96
CA HIS A 101 -16.08 -7.15 27.77
C HIS A 101 -16.69 -6.83 26.40
N ARG A 102 -17.79 -6.05 26.41
CA ARG A 102 -18.51 -5.61 25.21
C ARG A 102 -17.61 -4.69 24.38
N PRO A 103 -17.30 -5.03 23.11
CA PRO A 103 -16.49 -4.20 22.25
C PRO A 103 -17.20 -2.86 21.98
N TRP A 104 -16.43 -1.79 21.87
CA TRP A 104 -16.92 -0.41 21.82
C TRP A 104 -17.90 -0.17 20.65
N TRP A 105 -17.64 -0.77 19.50
CA TRP A 105 -18.53 -0.69 18.33
C TRP A 105 -19.92 -1.30 18.60
N ALA A 106 -20.00 -2.34 19.43
CA ALA A 106 -21.28 -2.97 19.78
C ALA A 106 -22.12 -2.11 20.73
N ARG A 107 -21.50 -1.17 21.46
CA ARG A 107 -22.22 -0.13 22.22
C ARG A 107 -22.74 0.95 21.27
N LEU A 108 -21.92 1.38 20.33
CA LEU A 108 -22.27 2.37 19.30
C LEU A 108 -23.45 1.92 18.44
N LEU A 109 -23.44 0.66 17.98
CA LEU A 109 -24.47 0.12 17.11
C LEU A 109 -25.72 -0.37 17.86
N ARG A 110 -25.81 -0.21 19.18
CA ARG A 110 -26.87 -0.79 20.03
C ARG A 110 -27.19 -2.26 19.70
N ALA A 111 -26.19 -3.02 19.27
CA ALA A 111 -26.38 -4.41 18.91
C ALA A 111 -26.75 -5.23 20.16
N HIS A 112 -27.90 -5.91 20.12
CA HIS A 112 -28.37 -6.76 21.21
C HIS A 112 -27.74 -8.14 21.09
N ARG A 113 -27.34 -8.74 22.22
CA ARG A 113 -26.84 -10.11 22.21
C ARG A 113 -28.01 -11.06 21.93
N LEU A 114 -27.86 -11.87 20.89
CA LEU A 114 -28.69 -13.05 20.71
C LEU A 114 -28.18 -14.11 21.69
N VAL A 115 -28.82 -14.18 22.86
CA VAL A 115 -28.59 -15.26 23.81
C VAL A 115 -29.45 -16.42 23.33
N ALA A 116 -28.83 -17.40 22.66
CA ALA A 116 -29.45 -18.69 22.50
C ALA A 116 -29.52 -19.32 23.90
N ARG A 117 -30.73 -19.42 24.46
CA ARG A 117 -30.95 -20.24 25.66
C ARG A 117 -30.85 -21.70 25.22
N CYS A 118 -29.92 -22.43 25.83
CA CYS A 118 -29.96 -23.89 25.87
C CYS A 118 -30.90 -24.32 27.00
#